data_AF-A0AAD8C3J5-F1
#
_entry.id   AF-A0AAD8C3J5-F1
#
_cell.length_a   1.000
_cell.length_b   1.000
_cell.length_c   1.000
_cell.angle_alpha   90.00
_cell.angle_beta   90.00
_cell.angle_gamma   90.00
#
_symmetry.space_group_name_H-M   'P 1'
#
loop_
_entity.id
_entity.type
_entity.pdbx_description
1 polymer ?
#
loop_
_entity_poly.entity_id
_entity_poly.type
_entity_poly.pdbx_seq_one_letter_code
_entity_poly.pdbx_strand_id
1 'polypeptide(L)' 'LLPHINIKFTSPSLPTQNLTCKNKRLYLVNQQTLDIKCNVTEEIQSVIIWGDGVQAICSLYING' A
#
# COMPACT_ATOMS: atom_id res chain seq x y z
N LEU A 1 -10.06 -1.38 8.98
CA LEU A 1 -9.10 -0.45 8.34
C LEU A 1 -8.13 -0.01 9.42
N LEU A 2 -6.83 -0.14 9.19
CA LEU A 2 -5.81 0.34 10.13
C LEU A 2 -5.78 1.86 10.01
N PRO A 3 -6.35 2.61 10.97
CA PRO A 3 -6.67 4.02 10.76
C PRO A 3 -5.41 4.89 10.64
N HIS A 4 -4.25 4.34 10.98
CA HIS A 4 -2.99 5.06 11.01
C HIS A 4 -2.03 4.70 9.88
N ILE A 5 -2.32 3.69 9.04
CA ILE A 5 -1.44 3.31 7.92
C ILE A 5 -1.92 3.96 6.63
N ASN A 6 -1.04 4.77 6.06
CA ASN A 6 -1.20 5.42 4.77
C ASN A 6 -0.36 4.73 3.71
N ILE A 7 -0.91 4.69 2.48
CA ILE A 7 -0.27 4.05 1.34
C ILE A 7 -0.52 4.89 0.10
N LYS A 8 0.54 5.13 -0.65
CA LYS A 8 0.53 5.79 -1.96
C LYS A 8 1.26 4.91 -2.97
N PHE A 9 0.68 4.79 -4.14
CA PHE A 9 1.27 4.15 -5.31
C PHE A 9 1.68 5.24 -6.31
N THR A 10 2.82 5.06 -6.96
CA THR A 10 3.25 5.92 -8.08
C THR A 10 3.38 5.10 -9.35
N SER A 11 3.25 5.76 -10.50
CA SER A 11 3.44 5.16 -11.82
C SER A 11 4.55 5.89 -12.56
N PRO A 12 5.35 5.20 -13.40
CA PRO A 12 6.34 5.89 -14.22
C PRO A 12 5.67 6.79 -15.28
N SER A 13 4.43 6.47 -15.68
CA SER A 13 3.63 7.26 -16.61
C SER A 13 3.05 8.54 -16.00
N LEU A 14 2.92 8.57 -14.66
CA LEU A 14 2.32 9.68 -13.89
C LEU A 14 3.18 9.97 -12.65
N PRO A 15 4.44 10.41 -12.81
CA PRO A 15 5.42 10.47 -11.72
C PRO A 15 5.05 11.46 -10.60
N THR A 16 4.24 12.47 -10.92
CA THR A 16 3.78 13.50 -9.98
C THR A 16 2.43 13.18 -9.33
N GLN A 17 1.72 12.14 -9.81
CA GLN A 17 0.38 11.80 -9.31
C GLN A 17 0.37 10.48 -8.55
N ASN A 18 -0.47 10.43 -7.52
CA ASN A 18 -0.76 9.20 -6.81
C ASN A 18 -1.72 8.38 -7.65
N LEU A 19 -1.44 7.10 -7.86
CA LEU A 19 -2.42 6.22 -8.46
C LEU A 19 -3.63 6.07 -7.53
N THR A 20 -4.81 6.18 -8.13
CA THR A 20 -6.06 6.04 -7.37
C THR A 20 -6.34 4.56 -7.14
N CYS A 21 -6.27 4.16 -5.88
CA CYS A 21 -6.60 2.80 -5.47
C CYS A 21 -8.12 2.64 -5.32
N LYS A 22 -8.81 2.14 -6.36
CA LYS A 22 -10.29 2.07 -6.37
C LYS A 22 -10.88 1.14 -5.32
N ASN A 23 -10.16 0.09 -4.91
CA ASN A 23 -10.61 -0.92 -3.95
C ASN A 23 -9.57 -1.18 -2.85
N LYS A 24 -9.05 -0.12 -2.24
CA LYS A 24 -8.00 -0.21 -1.22
C LYS A 24 -8.48 -1.04 -0.01
N ARG A 25 -7.80 -2.15 0.26
CA ARG A 25 -7.95 -2.93 1.50
C ARG A 25 -6.60 -3.14 2.14
N LEU A 26 -6.50 -2.81 3.42
CA LEU A 26 -5.30 -2.95 4.24
C LEU A 26 -5.58 -3.92 5.38
N TYR A 27 -4.79 -4.99 5.44
CA TYR A 27 -4.90 -6.01 6.47
C TYR A 27 -3.55 -6.23 7.15
N LEU A 28 -3.53 -6.21 8.48
CA LEU A 28 -2.46 -6.86 9.22
C LEU A 28 -2.83 -8.33 9.33
N VAL A 29 -2.09 -9.18 8.62
CA VAL A 29 -2.23 -10.64 8.73
C VAL A 29 -1.72 -11.08 10.11
N ASN A 30 -0.68 -10.42 10.60
CA ASN A 30 -0.16 -10.50 11.96
C ASN A 30 0.57 -9.19 12.30
N GLN A 31 1.24 -9.12 13.45
CA GLN A 31 1.92 -7.91 13.92
C GLN A 31 3.05 -7.39 13.00
N GLN A 32 3.55 -8.22 12.07
CA GLN A 32 4.70 -7.89 11.21
C GLN A 32 4.41 -8.09 9.71
N THR A 33 3.18 -8.46 9.35
CA THR A 33 2.80 -8.79 7.97
C THR A 33 1.66 -7.89 7.51
N LEU A 34 1.95 -7.06 6.50
CA LEU A 34 0.97 -6.18 5.86
C LEU A 34 0.55 -6.75 4.51
N ASP A 35 -0.74 -7.00 4.32
CA ASP A 35 -1.34 -7.32 3.04
C ASP A 35 -2.13 -6.12 2.52
N ILE A 36 -1.78 -5.71 1.29
CA ILE A 36 -2.38 -4.60 0.57
C ILE A 36 -3.08 -5.16 -0.65
N LYS A 37 -4.40 -5.03 -0.70
CA LYS A 37 -5.16 -5.24 -1.94
C LYS A 37 -5.51 -3.89 -2.53
N CYS A 38 -5.11 -3.71 -3.78
CA CYS A 38 -5.33 -2.48 -4.50
C CYS A 38 -5.50 -2.74 -5.99
N ASN A 39 -6.68 -2.39 -6.51
CA ASN A 39 -6.91 -2.38 -7.94
C ASN A 39 -6.34 -1.08 -8.51
N VAL A 40 -5.17 -1.18 -9.14
CA VAL A 40 -4.59 -0.14 -9.99
C VAL A 40 -4.73 -0.53 -11.45
N THR A 41 -4.97 0.44 -12.32
CA THR A 41 -5.07 0.25 -13.77
C THR A 41 -3.76 0.56 -14.48
N GLU A 42 -2.86 1.29 -13.82
CA GLU A 42 -1.54 1.63 -14.33
C GLU A 42 -0.44 0.76 -13.71
N GLU A 43 0.71 0.70 -14.39
CA GLU A 43 1.93 0.11 -13.86
C GLU A 43 2.40 0.83 -12.60
N ILE A 44 2.79 0.04 -11.58
CA ILE A 44 3.32 0.53 -10.32
C ILE A 44 4.85 0.66 -10.43
N GLN A 45 5.37 1.85 -10.18
CA GLN A 45 6.81 2.08 -10.02
C GLN A 45 7.23 1.94 -8.56
N SER A 46 6.49 2.57 -7.65
CA SER A 46 6.84 2.57 -6.22
C SER A 46 5.61 2.55 -5.34
N VAL A 47 5.81 2.02 -4.13
CA VAL A 47 4.81 2.00 -3.06
C VAL A 47 5.42 2.65 -1.84
N ILE A 48 4.78 3.72 -1.38
CA ILE A 48 5.19 4.47 -0.19
C ILE A 48 4.21 4.11 0.92
N ILE A 49 4.74 3.64 2.05
CA ILE A 49 3.96 3.19 3.22
C ILE A 49 4.46 3.98 4.42
N TRP A 50 3.55 4.62 5.15
CA TRP A 50 3.88 5.39 6.35
C TRP A 50 2.70 5.42 7.32
N GLY A 51 2.95 5.65 8.61
CA GLY A 51 1.89 5.66 9.60
C GLY A 51 2.28 5.23 11.00
N ASP A 52 1.39 5.47 11.95
CA ASP A 52 1.54 5.00 13.33
C ASP A 52 1.12 3.53 13.48
N GLY A 53 1.71 2.83 14.44
CA GLY A 53 1.38 1.43 14.74
C GLY A 53 2.14 0.39 13.91
N VAL A 54 3.02 0.81 13.01
CA VAL A 54 3.93 -0.07 12.27
C VAL A 54 5.31 -0.02 12.92
N GLN A 55 5.54 -0.84 13.95
CA GLN A 55 6.86 -0.91 14.60
C GLN A 55 7.89 -1.62 13.71
N ALA A 56 7.45 -2.64 12.95
CA ALA A 56 8.24 -3.32 11.93
C ALA A 56 7.32 -4.04 10.94
N ILE A 57 7.58 -3.90 9.63
CA ILE A 57 7.01 -4.78 8.59
C ILE A 57 8.13 -5.72 8.17
N CYS A 58 7.96 -7.01 8.44
CA CYS A 58 8.87 -8.05 8.00
C CYS A 58 8.40 -8.69 6.69
N SER A 59 7.10 -8.60 6.39
CA SER A 59 6.53 -9.19 5.17
C SER A 59 5.47 -8.27 4.59
N LEU A 60 5.54 -8.06 3.28
CA LEU A 60 4.66 -7.19 2.52
C LEU A 60 4.09 -7.96 1.32
N TYR A 61 2.77 -8.06 1.27
CA TYR A 61 2.05 -8.61 0.13
C TYR A 61 1.28 -7.50 -0.58
N ILE A 62 1.38 -7.47 -1.91
CA ILE A 62 0.68 -6.48 -2.75
C ILE A 62 -0.07 -7.25 -3.82
N ASN A 63 -1.40 -7.23 -3.73
CA ASN A 63 -2.31 -7.99 -4.59
C ASN A 63 -2.22 -9.52 -4.50
N GLY A 64 -1.43 -10.07 -3.57
CA GLY A 64 -1.28 -11.51 -3.38
C GLY A 64 0.08 -11.93 -3.88
#